data_AF-A0A914JYW9-F1
#
_entry.id   AF-A0A914JYW9-F1
#
_cell.length_a   1.000
_cell.length_b   1.000
_cell.length_c   1.000
_cell.angle_alpha   90.00
_cell.angle_beta   90.00
_cell.angle_gamma   90.00
#
_symmetry.space_group_name_H-M   'P 1'
#
loop_
_entity.id
_entity.type
_entity.pdbx_description
1 polymer ?
#
loop_
_entity_poly.entity_id
_entity_poly.type
_entity_poly.pdbx_seq_one_letter_code
_entity_poly.pdbx_strand_id
1 'polypeptide(L)' 'MITSRNVKELTAFVVFLGVTHYAYYKIQNNPNLVHPNQRAELFYVRWLKEAFPALKKYGIQEVPKPEH' A
#
# COMPACT_ATOMS: atom_id res chain seq x y z
N MET A 1 -2.76 14.98 -27.23
CA MET A 1 -2.78 13.83 -28.15
C MET A 1 -2.09 12.67 -27.43
N ILE A 2 -2.79 11.55 -27.18
CA ILE A 2 -2.20 10.38 -26.51
C ILE A 2 -1.41 9.60 -27.55
N THR A 3 -0.13 9.35 -27.29
CA THR A 3 0.76 8.59 -28.20
C THR A 3 0.96 7.17 -27.69
N SER A 4 1.34 6.23 -28.57
CA SER A 4 1.66 4.85 -28.17
C SER A 4 2.81 4.78 -27.16
N ARG A 5 3.72 5.76 -27.17
CA ARG A 5 4.78 5.89 -26.18
C ARG A 5 4.21 6.29 -24.81
N ASN A 6 3.34 7.30 -24.76
CA ASN A 6 2.71 7.73 -23.51
C ASN A 6 1.91 6.58 -22.86
N VAL A 7 1.23 5.76 -23.66
CA VAL A 7 0.51 4.56 -23.16
C VAL A 7 1.48 3.54 -22.59
N LYS A 8 2.61 3.26 -23.26
CA LYS A 8 3.63 2.32 -22.76
C LYS A 8 4.26 2.80 -21.46
N GLU A 9 4.62 4.09 -21.38
CA GLU A 9 5.20 4.70 -20.18
C GLU A 9 4.19 4.68 -19.02
N LEU A 10 2.93 5.03 -19.27
CA LEU A 10 1.87 4.96 -18.26
C LEU A 10 1.65 3.53 -17.77
N THR A 11 1.56 2.56 -18.67
CA THR A 11 1.42 1.15 -18.32
C THR A 11 2.62 0.66 -17.49
N ALA A 12 3.84 0.99 -17.90
CA ALA A 12 5.04 0.62 -17.15
C ALA A 12 5.03 1.22 -15.74
N PHE A 13 4.61 2.48 -15.60
CA PHE A 13 4.48 3.14 -14.31
C PHE A 13 3.42 2.48 -13.41
N VAL A 14 2.23 2.15 -13.94
CA VAL A 14 1.17 1.47 -13.19
C VAL A 14 1.62 0.06 -12.77
N VAL A 15 2.29 -0.67 -13.66
CA VAL A 15 2.86 -2.00 -13.33
C VAL A 15 3.89 -1.88 -12.22
N PHE A 16 4.82 -0.91 -12.31
CA PHE A 16 5.81 -0.66 -11.27
C PHE A 16 5.15 -0.38 -9.92
N LEU A 17 4.18 0.53 -9.86
CA LEU A 17 3.44 0.83 -8.64
C LEU A 17 2.74 -0.41 -8.07
N GLY A 18 2.12 -1.23 -8.91
CA GLY A 18 1.48 -2.48 -8.50
C GLY A 18 2.46 -3.48 -7.88
N VAL A 19 3.64 -3.67 -8.51
CA VAL A 19 4.68 -4.56 -8.00
C VAL A 19 5.25 -4.05 -6.68
N THR A 20 5.58 -2.76 -6.59
CA THR A 20 6.09 -2.15 -5.36
C THR A 20 5.07 -2.26 -4.22
N HIS A 21 3.79 -2.01 -4.50
CA HIS A 21 2.71 -2.16 -3.54
C HIS A 21 2.59 -3.59 -3.03
N TYR A 22 2.59 -4.57 -3.94
CA TYR A 22 2.50 -5.98 -3.59
C TYR A 22 3.69 -6.43 -2.74
N ALA A 23 4.92 -6.09 -3.15
CA ALA A 23 6.14 -6.42 -2.44
C ALA A 23 6.12 -5.85 -1.01
N TYR A 24 5.71 -4.58 -0.86
CA TYR A 24 5.59 -3.94 0.44
C TYR A 24 4.61 -4.67 1.36
N TYR A 25 3.40 -4.99 0.86
CA TYR A 25 2.40 -5.73 1.63
C TYR A 25 2.89 -7.12 2.04
N LYS A 26 3.62 -7.81 1.16
CA LYS A 26 4.25 -9.11 1.46
C LYS A 26 5.28 -9.00 2.58
N ILE A 27 6.09 -7.94 2.61
CA ILE A 27 7.10 -7.70 3.65
C ILE A 27 6.41 -7.38 4.99
N GLN A 28 5.47 -6.42 5.00
CA GLN A 28 4.79 -6.00 6.22
C GLN A 28 3.96 -7.12 6.87
N ASN A 29 3.34 -7.99 6.06
CA ASN A 29 2.58 -9.12 6.56
C ASN A 29 3.44 -10.33 6.95
N ASN A 30 4.76 -10.30 6.71
CA ASN A 30 5.67 -11.35 7.15
C ASN A 30 6.12 -11.09 8.60
N PRO A 31 5.66 -11.87 9.60
CA PRO A 31 6.00 -11.66 11.00
C PRO A 31 7.49 -11.87 11.32
N ASN A 32 8.23 -12.55 10.45
CA ASN A 32 9.68 -12.75 10.60
C ASN A 32 10.50 -11.55 10.13
N LEU A 33 9.92 -10.66 9.32
CA LEU A 33 10.59 -9.47 8.79
C LEU A 33 10.14 -8.20 9.51
N VAL A 34 8.84 -8.10 9.80
CA VAL A 34 8.27 -6.95 10.49
C VAL A 34 7.38 -7.45 11.61
N HIS A 35 7.73 -7.09 12.84
CA HIS A 35 6.89 -7.43 13.99
C HIS A 35 5.50 -6.78 13.85
N PRO A 36 4.42 -7.44 14.29
CA PRO A 36 3.05 -6.93 14.13
C PRO A 36 2.83 -5.52 14.69
N ASN A 37 3.55 -5.15 15.75
CA ASN A 37 3.51 -3.82 16.38
C ASN A 37 4.31 -2.74 15.62
N GLN A 38 5.13 -3.13 14.65
CA GLN A 38 5.93 -2.24 13.80
C GLN A 38 5.39 -2.16 12.38
N ARG A 39 4.26 -2.80 12.11
CA ARG A 39 3.62 -2.74 10.80
C ARG A 39 3.20 -1.30 10.51
N ALA A 40 3.67 -0.79 9.39
CA ALA A 40 3.29 0.52 8.89
C ALA A 40 2.51 0.34 7.60
N GLU A 41 1.51 1.18 7.40
CA GLU A 41 0.78 1.23 6.15
C GLU A 41 1.42 2.28 5.23
N LEU A 42 1.43 2.03 3.92
CA LEU A 42 1.93 3.01 2.96
C LEU A 42 1.13 4.32 3.08
N PHE A 43 1.84 5.45 3.01
CA PHE A 43 1.25 6.78 3.14
C PHE A 43 0.01 6.99 2.25
N TYR A 44 0.07 6.59 0.98
CA TYR A 44 -1.06 6.79 0.07
C TYR A 44 -2.25 5.86 0.36
N VAL A 45 -2.04 4.72 1.03
CA VAL A 45 -3.13 3.84 1.46
C VAL A 45 -3.87 4.47 2.64
N ARG A 46 -3.14 5.10 3.58
CA ARG A 46 -3.75 5.93 4.63
C ARG A 46 -4.56 7.06 4.02
N TRP A 47 -3.98 7.80 3.08
CA TRP A 47 -4.69 8.85 2.35
C TRP A 47 -5.94 8.33 1.61
N LEU A 48 -5.86 7.16 0.96
CA LEU A 48 -7.02 6.53 0.31
C LEU A 48 -8.12 6.14 1.30
N LYS A 49 -7.76 5.65 2.49
CA LYS A 49 -8.72 5.32 3.56
C LYS A 49 -9.37 6.55 4.18
N GLU A 50 -8.65 7.67 4.22
CA GLU A 50 -9.20 8.98 4.62
C GLU A 50 -10.18 9.50 3.57
N ALA A 51 -9.81 9.44 2.29
CA ALA A 51 -10.67 9.86 1.18
C ALA A 51 -11.90 8.96 0.99
N PHE A 52 -11.76 7.65 1.21
CA PHE A 52 -12.81 6.65 1.04
C PHE A 52 -12.94 5.79 2.31
N PRO A 53 -13.82 6.18 3.26
CA PRO A 53 -13.97 5.49 4.54
C PRO A 53 -14.32 4.00 4.42
N ALA A 54 -14.97 3.60 3.33
CA ALA A 54 -15.28 2.19 3.02
C ALA A 54 -14.03 1.31 2.86
N LEU A 55 -12.86 1.91 2.58
CA LEU A 55 -11.58 1.21 2.43
C LEU A 55 -10.88 0.93 3.76
N LYS A 56 -11.33 1.52 4.89
CA LYS A 56 -10.70 1.34 6.21
C LYS A 56 -10.65 -0.13 6.66
N LYS A 57 -11.59 -0.96 6.19
CA LYS A 57 -11.67 -2.39 6.48
C LYS A 57 -10.65 -3.25 5.71
N TYR A 58 -9.96 -2.69 4.73
CA TYR A 58 -8.98 -3.38 3.90
C TYR A 58 -7.56 -2.89 4.22
N GLY A 59 -6.55 -3.70 3.92
CA GLY A 59 -5.15 -3.34 4.13
C GLY A 59 -4.59 -3.81 5.48
N ILE A 60 -3.61 -3.08 6.01
CA ILE A 60 -3.00 -3.41 7.30
C ILE A 60 -3.89 -2.83 8.39
N GLN A 61 -4.47 -3.71 9.22
CA GLN A 61 -5.20 -3.26 10.40
C GLN A 61 -4.19 -2.81 11.44
N GLU A 62 -4.25 -1.53 11.81
CA GLU A 62 -3.45 -0.99 12.89
C GLU A 62 -3.84 -1.75 14.16
N VAL A 63 -2.93 -2.58 14.67
CA VAL A 63 -3.11 -3.20 15.97
C VAL A 63 -3.16 -2.05 16.98
N PRO A 64 -4.21 -1.94 17.81
CA PRO A 64 -4.31 -0.85 18.77
C PRO A 64 -3.03 -0.84 19.60
N LYS A 65 -2.32 0.29 19.57
CA LYS A 65 -1.14 0.52 20.40
C LYS A 65 -1.58 0.33 21.84
N PRO A 66 -0.98 -0.60 22.62
CA PRO A 66 -1.35 -0.73 24.03
C PRO A 66 -1.06 0.61 24.71
N GLU A 67 -2.11 1.22 25.26
CA GLU A 67 -2.02 2.40 26.09
C GLU A 67 -1.22 2.00 27.33
N HIS A 68 -0.04 2.60 27.48
CA HIS A 68 0.81 2.45 28.67
C HIS A 68 0.82 3.76 29.45
#